data_AF-A0A7X7E9Q4-F1
#
_entry.id   AF-A0A7X7E9Q4-F1
#
_cell.length_a   1.000
_cell.length_b   1.000
_cell.length_c   1.000
_cell.angle_alpha   90.00
_cell.angle_beta   90.00
_cell.angle_gamma   90.00
#
_symmetry.space_group_name_H-M   'P 1'
#
loop_
_entity.id
_entity.type
_entity.pdbx_description
1 polymer ?
#
loop_
_entity_poly.entity_id
_entity_poly.type
_entity_poly.pdbx_seq_one_letter_code
_entity_poly.pdbx_strand_id
1 'polypeptide(L)'
;MQKAIAELRGLSGLTWEQMARLLGVSRRSVHFWASGELVRASHQERVQRLLAVLRQVDRGSATENRTLLLNGCADGTLPFDVLADGRFEEALELMKSGPGRARPALSPLSPEEQLARTPLPPEQLVDASSDRVHHEVRGARPARAHRVHK
;
A
#
# COMPACT_ATOMS: atom_id res chain seq x y z
N MET A 1 -11.26 15.06 -7.21
CA MET A 1 -10.73 13.96 -8.04
C MET A 1 -9.25 13.67 -7.81
N GLN A 2 -8.37 14.68 -7.84
CA GLN A 2 -6.93 14.56 -7.55
C GLN A 2 -6.61 13.67 -6.33
N LYS A 3 -7.26 13.91 -5.18
CA LYS A 3 -7.08 13.12 -3.95
C LYS A 3 -7.37 11.62 -4.16
N ALA A 4 -8.45 11.30 -4.87
CA ALA A 4 -8.84 9.91 -5.14
C ALA A 4 -7.81 9.20 -6.05
N ILE A 5 -7.25 9.89 -7.05
CA ILE A 5 -6.20 9.31 -7.90
C ILE A 5 -4.90 9.11 -7.11
N ALA A 6 -4.52 10.07 -6.26
CA ALA A 6 -3.35 9.95 -5.40
C ALA A 6 -3.49 8.79 -4.41
N GLU A 7 -4.67 8.66 -3.79
CA GLU A 7 -4.99 7.56 -2.87
C GLU A 7 -5.00 6.21 -3.60
N LEU A 8 -5.68 6.12 -4.75
CA LEU A 8 -5.73 4.89 -5.55
C LEU A 8 -4.31 4.41 -5.93
N ARG A 9 -3.43 5.34 -6.31
CA ARG A 9 -2.02 5.04 -6.59
C ARG A 9 -1.24 4.66 -5.33
N GLY A 10 -1.49 5.35 -4.21
CA GLY A 10 -0.85 5.07 -2.92
C GLY A 10 -1.21 3.69 -2.38
N LEU A 11 -2.48 3.30 -2.44
CA LEU A 11 -2.97 2.00 -2.00
C LEU A 11 -2.51 0.87 -2.94
N SER A 12 -2.60 1.06 -4.25
CA SER A 12 -2.32 -0.02 -5.21
C SER A 12 -0.85 -0.26 -5.52
N GLY A 13 0.03 0.73 -5.28
CA GLY A 13 1.43 0.65 -5.71
C GLY A 13 1.61 0.55 -7.24
N LEU A 14 0.59 0.90 -8.03
CA LEU A 14 0.62 0.80 -9.49
C LEU A 14 1.37 1.98 -10.14
N THR A 15 1.96 1.71 -11.31
CA THR A 15 2.52 2.77 -12.14
C THR A 15 1.40 3.57 -12.82
N TRP A 16 1.73 4.77 -13.30
CA TRP A 16 0.77 5.57 -14.08
C TRP A 16 0.23 4.85 -15.32
N GLU A 17 1.03 3.98 -15.91
CA GLU A 17 0.64 3.18 -17.08
C GLU A 17 -0.34 2.07 -16.71
N GLN A 18 -0.08 1.37 -15.59
CA GLN A 18 -1.00 0.37 -15.06
C GLN A 18 -2.33 1.00 -14.60
N MET A 19 -2.29 2.18 -13.97
CA MET A 19 -3.48 2.95 -13.63
C MET A 19 -4.30 3.31 -14.87
N ALA A 20 -3.64 3.70 -15.95
CA ALA A 20 -4.30 4.04 -17.21
C ALA A 20 -5.02 2.82 -17.80
N ARG A 21 -4.36 1.65 -17.81
CA ARG A 21 -4.97 0.37 -18.22
C ARG A 21 -6.18 0.02 -17.36
N LEU A 22 -6.04 0.11 -16.04
CA LEU A 22 -7.11 -0.21 -15.08
C LEU A 22 -8.35 0.69 -15.25
N LEU A 23 -8.12 1.94 -15.64
CA LEU A 23 -9.16 2.94 -15.85
C LEU A 23 -9.70 2.98 -17.28
N GLY A 24 -9.09 2.26 -18.23
CA GLY A 24 -9.46 2.28 -19.64
C GLY A 24 -9.22 3.62 -20.32
N VAL A 25 -8.23 4.39 -19.86
CA VAL A 25 -7.92 5.74 -20.39
C VAL A 25 -6.45 5.88 -20.76
N SER A 26 -6.10 6.99 -21.41
CA SER A 26 -4.70 7.29 -21.70
C SER A 26 -3.93 7.63 -20.42
N ARG A 27 -2.62 7.33 -20.40
CA ARG A 27 -1.72 7.78 -19.32
C ARG A 27 -1.80 9.28 -19.08
N ARG A 28 -1.87 10.08 -20.15
CA ARG A 28 -1.97 11.55 -20.08
C ARG A 28 -3.22 11.99 -19.32
N SER A 29 -4.35 11.33 -19.55
CA SER A 29 -5.61 11.60 -18.83
C SER A 29 -5.44 11.38 -17.32
N VAL A 30 -4.80 10.28 -16.92
CA VAL A 30 -4.56 10.00 -15.49
C VAL A 30 -3.67 11.06 -14.85
N HIS A 31 -2.61 11.50 -15.54
CA HIS A 31 -1.74 12.59 -15.09
C HIS A 31 -2.48 13.92 -14.93
N PHE A 32 -3.41 14.22 -15.85
CA PHE A 32 -4.22 15.43 -15.78
C PHE A 32 -5.25 15.40 -14.65
N TRP A 33 -5.87 14.26 -14.38
CA TRP A 33 -6.74 14.10 -13.22
C TRP A 33 -5.93 14.18 -11.91
N ALA A 34 -4.68 13.69 -11.96
CA ALA A 34 -3.55 14.00 -11.09
C ALA A 34 -3.41 15.47 -10.70
N SER A 35 -3.56 16.33 -11.70
CA SER A 35 -3.28 17.76 -11.64
C SER A 35 -4.53 18.60 -11.37
N GLY A 36 -5.71 17.98 -11.31
CA GLY A 36 -6.98 18.65 -10.98
C GLY A 36 -7.91 18.92 -12.17
N GLU A 37 -7.63 18.38 -13.35
CA GLU A 37 -8.51 18.54 -14.51
C GLU A 37 -9.88 17.87 -14.29
N LEU A 38 -10.91 18.39 -14.97
CA LEU A 38 -12.28 17.88 -14.89
C LEU A 38 -12.37 16.45 -15.45
N VAL A 39 -13.14 15.61 -14.77
CA VAL A 39 -13.34 14.21 -15.12
C VAL A 39 -14.80 13.96 -15.42
N ARG A 40 -15.08 13.23 -16.51
CA ARG A 40 -16.46 12.81 -16.85
C ARG A 40 -17.02 11.92 -15.74
N ALA A 41 -18.34 12.01 -15.51
CA ALA A 41 -19.03 11.28 -14.46
C ALA A 41 -18.75 9.77 -14.49
N SER A 42 -18.74 9.15 -15.68
CA SER A 42 -18.46 7.71 -15.85
C SER A 42 -17.07 7.29 -15.36
N HIS A 43 -16.04 8.10 -15.63
CA HIS A 43 -14.69 7.82 -15.15
C HIS A 43 -14.55 8.10 -13.65
N GLN A 44 -15.24 9.12 -13.14
CA GLN A 44 -15.27 9.39 -11.72
C GLN A 44 -15.89 8.21 -10.96
N GLU A 45 -17.01 7.68 -11.44
CA GLU A 45 -17.64 6.50 -10.87
C GLU A 45 -16.71 5.29 -10.89
N ARG A 46 -16.05 5.00 -12.02
CA ARG A 46 -15.08 3.91 -12.13
C ARG A 46 -13.95 4.02 -11.11
N VAL A 47 -13.40 5.22 -10.92
CA VAL A 47 -12.35 5.45 -9.92
C VAL A 47 -12.88 5.21 -8.50
N GLN A 48 -14.09 5.66 -8.18
CA GLN A 48 -14.67 5.45 -6.85
C GLN A 48 -14.95 3.97 -6.59
N ARG A 49 -15.45 3.22 -7.57
CA ARG A 49 -15.64 1.76 -7.47
C ARG A 49 -14.32 1.04 -7.24
N LEU A 50 -13.29 1.36 -8.02
CA LEU A 50 -11.94 0.79 -7.83
C LEU A 50 -11.37 1.09 -6.44
N LEU A 51 -11.54 2.34 -5.97
CA LEU A 51 -11.07 2.74 -4.65
C LEU A 51 -11.80 1.99 -3.54
N ALA A 52 -13.12 1.77 -3.68
CA ALA A 52 -13.91 0.98 -2.74
C ALA A 52 -13.48 -0.49 -2.69
N VAL A 53 -13.15 -1.10 -3.83
CA VAL A 53 -12.60 -2.46 -3.89
C VAL A 53 -11.24 -2.52 -3.21
N LEU A 54 -10.31 -1.62 -3.56
CA LEU A 54 -8.96 -1.64 -3.00
C LEU A 54 -8.94 -1.40 -1.49
N ARG A 55 -9.82 -0.54 -0.95
CA ARG A 55 -9.94 -0.35 0.50
C ARG A 55 -10.42 -1.60 1.24
N GLN A 56 -11.21 -2.45 0.60
CA GLN A 56 -11.68 -3.71 1.21
C GLN A 56 -10.60 -4.79 1.23
N VAL A 57 -9.71 -4.79 0.23
CA VAL A 57 -8.64 -5.79 0.11
C VAL A 57 -7.27 -5.29 0.59
N ASP A 58 -7.21 -4.06 1.09
CA ASP A 58 -5.98 -3.44 1.56
C ASP A 58 -5.29 -4.31 2.62
N ARG A 59 -4.05 -4.71 2.35
CA ARG A 59 -3.22 -5.53 3.24
C ARG A 59 -2.33 -4.68 4.16
N GLY A 60 -2.44 -3.35 4.07
CA GLY A 60 -1.72 -2.40 4.91
C GLY A 60 -0.40 -1.91 4.29
N SER A 61 -0.04 -2.38 3.09
CA SER A 61 1.07 -1.83 2.32
C SER A 61 0.81 -1.85 0.82
N ALA A 62 1.30 -0.80 0.14
CA ALA A 62 1.18 -0.66 -1.31
C ALA A 62 1.84 -1.82 -2.07
N THR A 63 2.94 -2.36 -1.52
CA THR A 63 3.65 -3.50 -2.10
C THR A 63 2.82 -4.78 -2.04
N GLU A 64 2.21 -5.09 -0.89
CA GLU A 64 1.36 -6.28 -0.76
C GLU A 64 0.11 -6.18 -1.64
N ASN A 65 -0.49 -5.00 -1.73
CA ASN A 65 -1.62 -4.75 -2.63
C ASN A 65 -1.23 -4.89 -4.09
N ARG A 66 -0.05 -4.38 -4.48
CA ARG A 66 0.49 -4.57 -5.83
C ARG A 66 0.69 -6.04 -6.14
N THR A 67 1.29 -6.79 -5.23
CA THR A 67 1.50 -8.23 -5.36
C THR A 67 0.17 -8.97 -5.48
N LEU A 68 -0.84 -8.61 -4.68
CA LEU A 68 -2.19 -9.18 -4.78
C LEU A 68 -2.83 -8.94 -6.15
N LEU A 69 -2.69 -7.73 -6.70
CA LEU A 69 -3.26 -7.37 -7.99
C LEU A 69 -2.56 -8.06 -9.17
N LEU A 70 -1.24 -8.25 -9.08
CA LEU A 70 -0.39 -8.70 -10.19
C LEU A 70 0.08 -10.16 -10.07
N ASN A 71 -0.28 -10.86 -8.99
CA ASN A 71 -0.07 -12.30 -8.89
C ASN A 71 -1.32 -13.03 -9.40
N GLY A 72 -1.10 -14.00 -10.27
CA GLY A 72 -2.18 -14.84 -10.79
C GLY A 72 -2.75 -15.74 -9.70
N CYS A 73 -4.06 -15.98 -9.78
CA CYS A 73 -4.68 -17.12 -9.10
C CYS A 73 -4.24 -18.43 -9.77
N ALA A 74 -4.61 -19.58 -9.18
CA ALA A 74 -4.22 -20.91 -9.65
C ALA A 74 -4.64 -21.21 -11.10
N ASP A 75 -5.64 -20.49 -11.60
CA ASP A 75 -6.19 -20.53 -12.95
C ASP A 75 -5.47 -19.59 -13.94
N GLY A 76 -4.46 -18.83 -13.49
CA GLY A 76 -3.71 -17.87 -14.30
C GLY A 76 -4.40 -16.51 -14.46
N THR A 77 -5.59 -16.33 -13.89
CA THR A 77 -6.33 -15.07 -13.94
C THR A 77 -5.70 -14.04 -13.00
N LEU A 78 -5.41 -12.85 -13.51
CA LEU A 78 -4.90 -11.74 -12.72
C LEU A 78 -6.07 -10.87 -12.22
N PRO A 79 -6.18 -10.59 -10.91
CA PRO A 79 -7.18 -9.65 -10.41
C PRO A 79 -7.10 -8.28 -11.10
N PHE A 80 -5.89 -7.87 -11.49
CA PHE A 80 -5.69 -6.65 -12.28
C PHE A 80 -6.46 -6.64 -13.61
N ASP A 81 -6.45 -7.74 -14.36
CA ASP A 81 -7.13 -7.79 -15.67
C ASP A 81 -8.65 -7.86 -15.49
N VAL A 82 -9.14 -8.59 -14.49
CA VAL A 82 -10.57 -8.66 -14.14
C VAL A 82 -11.11 -7.27 -13.73
N LEU A 83 -10.33 -6.50 -12.97
CA LEU A 83 -10.67 -5.11 -12.64
C LEU A 83 -10.60 -4.18 -13.87
N ALA A 84 -9.67 -4.42 -14.79
CA ALA A 84 -9.58 -3.66 -16.03
C ALA A 84 -10.79 -3.91 -16.95
N ASP A 85 -11.37 -5.12 -16.90
CA ASP A 85 -12.63 -5.45 -17.59
C ASP A 85 -13.87 -4.84 -16.89
N GLY A 86 -13.72 -4.28 -15.69
CA GLY A 86 -14.82 -3.73 -14.89
C GLY A 86 -15.64 -4.76 -14.13
N ARG A 87 -15.13 -6.00 -14.01
CA ARG A 87 -15.75 -7.09 -13.25
C ARG A 87 -15.35 -7.01 -11.77
N PHE A 88 -15.84 -5.99 -11.07
CA PHE A 88 -15.38 -5.64 -9.71
C PHE A 88 -15.67 -6.73 -8.67
N GLU A 89 -16.88 -7.27 -8.64
CA GLU A 89 -17.27 -8.34 -7.72
C GLU A 89 -16.42 -9.61 -7.90
N GLU A 90 -16.18 -10.03 -9.15
CA GLU A 90 -15.36 -11.20 -9.44
C GLU A 90 -13.92 -11.01 -8.96
N ALA A 91 -13.33 -9.84 -9.22
CA ALA A 91 -12.00 -9.51 -8.73
C ALA A 91 -11.94 -9.50 -7.20
N LEU A 92 -12.99 -9.01 -6.54
CA LEU A 92 -13.07 -9.00 -5.08
C LEU A 92 -13.08 -10.44 -4.52
N GLU A 93 -13.87 -11.33 -5.11
CA GLU A 93 -13.93 -12.74 -4.70
C GLU A 93 -12.61 -13.49 -4.95
N LEU A 94 -11.94 -13.22 -6.07
CA LEU A 94 -10.60 -13.74 -6.35
C LEU A 94 -9.59 -13.29 -5.29
N MET A 95 -9.59 -12.00 -4.94
CA MET A 95 -8.66 -11.43 -3.95
C MET A 95 -8.97 -11.86 -2.50
N LYS A 96 -10.21 -12.27 -2.20
CA LYS A 96 -10.59 -12.88 -0.93
C LYS A 96 -10.21 -14.35 -0.84
N SER A 97 -10.32 -15.10 -1.94
CA SER A 97 -10.09 -16.56 -1.99
C SER A 97 -8.62 -16.98 -2.07
N GLY A 98 -7.69 -16.02 -2.20
CA GLY A 98 -6.25 -16.34 -2.11
C GLY A 98 -5.83 -16.74 -0.68
N PRO A 99 -4.63 -17.32 -0.50
CA PRO A 99 -4.00 -17.41 0.81
C PRO A 99 -3.65 -15.98 1.22
N GLY A 100 -4.64 -15.22 1.67
CA GLY A 100 -4.44 -13.92 2.29
C GLY A 100 -3.37 -14.08 3.35
N ARG A 101 -2.53 -13.05 3.55
CA ARG A 101 -1.52 -13.08 4.60
C ARG A 101 -2.21 -13.47 5.90
N ALA A 102 -2.02 -14.73 6.33
CA ALA A 102 -2.34 -15.11 7.67
C ALA A 102 -1.51 -14.15 8.51
N ARG A 103 -2.18 -13.25 9.23
CA ARG A 103 -1.50 -12.43 10.22
C ARG A 103 -0.71 -13.44 11.04
N PRO A 104 0.64 -13.38 11.08
CA PRO A 104 1.37 -14.32 11.89
C PRO A 104 0.78 -14.20 13.28
N ALA A 105 0.29 -15.32 13.82
CA ALA A 105 -0.14 -15.36 15.19
C ALA A 105 1.09 -14.93 16.00
N LEU A 106 1.08 -13.71 16.52
CA LEU A 106 2.16 -13.24 17.36
C LEU A 106 2.06 -14.07 18.63
N SER A 107 2.99 -15.00 18.80
CA SER A 107 3.14 -15.68 20.08
C SER A 107 3.49 -14.61 21.13
N PRO A 108 2.81 -14.57 22.29
CA PRO A 108 3.26 -13.73 23.38
C PRO A 108 4.71 -14.13 23.72
N LEU A 109 5.53 -13.13 24.05
CA LEU A 109 6.91 -13.36 24.51
C LEU A 109 6.91 -14.34 25.69
N SER A 110 7.90 -15.21 25.76
CA SER A 110 8.07 -16.05 26.94
C SER A 110 8.27 -15.21 28.21
N PRO A 111 7.97 -15.73 29.41
CA PRO A 111 8.16 -14.99 30.66
C PRO A 111 9.59 -14.48 30.85
N GLU A 112 10.60 -15.24 30.40
CA GLU A 112 12.01 -14.84 30.47
C GLU A 112 12.33 -13.67 29.54
N GLU A 113 11.81 -13.69 28.31
CA GLU A 113 11.97 -12.58 27.35
C GLU A 113 11.23 -11.32 27.79
N GLN A 114 10.09 -11.47 28.48
CA GLN A 114 9.38 -10.36 29.08
C GLN A 114 10.23 -9.74 30.18
N LEU A 115 10.80 -10.55 31.08
CA LEU A 115 11.63 -10.08 32.18
C LEU A 115 12.92 -9.39 31.69
N ALA A 116 13.54 -9.92 30.64
CA ALA A 116 14.72 -9.31 30.01
C ALA A 116 14.43 -7.95 29.35
N ARG A 117 13.17 -7.68 29.01
CA ARG A 117 12.71 -6.41 28.43
C ARG A 117 11.99 -5.50 29.42
N THR A 118 11.80 -5.96 30.66
CA THR A 118 11.25 -5.13 31.72
C THR A 118 12.26 -4.03 32.04
N PRO A 119 11.86 -2.74 32.00
CA PRO A 119 12.74 -1.66 32.42
C PRO A 119 13.15 -1.84 33.88
N LEU A 120 14.33 -1.33 34.24
CA LEU A 120 14.77 -1.36 35.63
C LEU A 120 13.76 -0.64 36.54
N PRO A 121 13.62 -1.08 37.81
CA PRO A 121 12.70 -0.46 38.74
C PRO A 121 13.09 1.00 39.00
N PRO A 122 12.11 1.88 39.26
CA PRO A 122 12.32 3.32 39.34
C PRO A 122 13.31 3.72 40.44
N GLU A 123 13.37 2.98 41.56
CA GLU A 123 14.37 3.20 42.61
C GLU A 123 15.83 3.05 42.12
N GLN A 124 16.07 2.25 41.09
CA GLN A 124 17.40 2.09 40.47
C GLN A 124 17.67 3.10 39.34
N LEU A 125 16.63 3.81 38.90
CA LEU A 125 16.70 4.83 37.85
C LEU A 125 16.84 6.26 38.42
N VAL A 126 16.87 6.43 39.74
CA VAL A 126 16.95 7.74 40.41
C VAL A 126 18.22 8.51 40.05
N ASP A 127 19.34 7.81 39.87
CA ASP A 127 20.63 8.40 39.47
C ASP A 127 20.83 8.44 37.95
N ALA A 128 19.89 7.91 37.16
CA ALA A 128 19.97 7.94 35.70
C ALA A 128 19.69 9.37 35.23
N SER A 129 20.65 9.99 34.54
CA SER A 129 20.44 11.31 33.94
C SER A 129 19.27 11.23 32.96
N SER A 130 18.23 12.05 33.18
CA SER A 130 17.14 12.26 32.21
C SER A 130 17.61 13.08 31.01
N ASP A 131 18.81 12.79 30.50
CA ASP A 131 19.34 13.48 29.35
C ASP A 131 18.45 13.15 28.16
N ARG A 132 17.96 14.21 27.53
CA ARG A 132 17.13 14.06 26.33
C ARG A 132 18.09 13.54 25.28
N VAL A 133 17.93 12.28 24.85
CA VAL A 133 18.74 11.73 23.76
C VAL A 133 18.58 12.67 22.57
N HIS A 134 19.61 13.49 22.33
CA HIS A 134 19.70 14.33 21.16
C HIS A 134 19.91 13.40 19.97
N HIS A 135 18.80 12.93 19.40
CA HIS A 135 18.84 12.40 18.05
C HIS A 135 19.29 13.56 17.16
N GLU A 136 20.56 13.56 16.74
CA GLU A 136 20.93 14.27 15.52
C GLU A 136 19.92 13.81 14.47
N VAL A 137 19.00 14.68 14.07
CA VAL A 137 18.17 14.47 12.90
C VAL A 137 19.13 14.52 11.73
N ARG A 138 19.85 13.43 11.51
CA ARG A 138 20.67 13.22 10.33
C ARG A 138 19.64 13.03 9.23
N GLY A 139 19.25 14.14 8.61
CA GLY A 139 18.29 14.16 7.53
C GLY A 139 18.59 13.00 6.59
N ALA A 140 17.59 12.14 6.38
CA ALA A 140 17.74 10.97 5.54
C ALA A 140 18.38 11.40 4.21
N ARG A 141 19.55 10.86 3.88
CA ARG A 141 20.20 11.15 2.61
C ARG A 141 19.24 10.73 1.50
N PRO A 142 18.80 11.63 0.61
CA PRO A 142 17.99 11.22 -0.53
C PRO A 142 18.81 10.24 -1.37
N ALA A 143 18.25 9.06 -1.63
CA ALA A 143 18.88 8.05 -2.49
C ALA A 143 19.10 8.66 -3.89
N ARG A 144 20.35 8.68 -4.36
CA ARG A 144 20.68 9.10 -5.72
C ARG A 144 20.55 7.91 -6.65
N ALA A 145 19.56 7.94 -7.54
CA ALA A 145 19.45 6.97 -8.63
C ALA A 145 20.47 7.33 -9.72
N HIS A 146 21.42 6.43 -10.00
CA HIS A 146 22.30 6.54 -11.16
C HIS A 146 21.66 5.84 -12.35
N ARG A 147 21.50 6.58 -13.45
CA ARG A 147 20.95 6.06 -14.70
C ARG A 147 22.10 5.50 -15.53
N VAL A 148 22.31 4.19 -15.48
CA VAL A 148 23.27 3.49 -16.34
C VAL A 148 22.76 3.61 -17.79
N HIS A 149 23.55 4.26 -18.65
CA HIS A 149 23.35 4.20 -20.09
C HIS A 149 24.08 2.97 -20.64
N LYS A 150 23.42 2.33 -21.59
CA LYS A 150 23.74 1.05 -22.22
C LYS A 150 25.05 1.09 -22.99
#